data_AF-A0A8S9W9A7-F1
#
_entry.id   AF-A0A8S9W9A7-F1
#
_cell.length_a   1.000
_cell.length_b   1.000
_cell.length_c   1.000
_cell.angle_alpha   90.00
_cell.angle_beta   90.00
_cell.angle_gamma   90.00
#
_symmetry.space_group_name_H-M   'P 1'
#
loop_
_entity.id
_entity.type
_entity.pdbx_description
1 polymer ?
#
loop_
_entity_poly.entity_id
_entity_poly.type
_entity_poly.pdbx_seq_one_letter_code
_entity_poly.pdbx_strand_id
1 'polypeptide(L)'
;METGEKVIIALVVLVTVGVLIGVVFGAVVLMPKMMEEMEKPESCASNCHEMEYFVISHQESAHSDIDDCHDCHHPHGLEMFMYMGHATHHAETMVEAMMEGRDTKEAFAEMAHHIEEKPPASPKNEHCTECHEERNVDMPEYITESDISCIRCHDGTGAAPAVAHGAHNVSDYMGYENPDYAGYECVACHNDHDIGVKEETCTTCHPPTKTH
;
A
#
# COMPACT_ATOMS: atom_id res chain seq x y z
N MET A 1 -11.21 61.03 7.22
CA MET A 1 -10.21 59.96 7.45
C MET A 1 -9.04 60.53 8.21
N GLU A 2 -9.04 60.28 9.52
CA GLU A 2 -7.93 60.60 10.42
C GLU A 2 -6.71 59.74 10.06
N THR A 3 -5.51 60.21 10.40
CA THR A 3 -4.24 59.54 10.05
C THR A 3 -4.18 58.09 10.55
N GLY A 4 -4.81 57.79 11.70
CA GLY A 4 -4.89 56.43 12.25
C GLY A 4 -5.71 55.46 11.40
N GLU A 5 -6.81 55.92 10.81
CA GLU A 5 -7.70 55.10 9.96
C GLU A 5 -6.99 54.66 8.66
N LYS A 6 -6.21 55.57 8.06
CA LYS A 6 -5.40 55.27 6.87
C LYS A 6 -4.30 54.25 7.15
N VAL A 7 -3.67 54.31 8.32
CA VAL A 7 -2.62 53.37 8.74
C VAL A 7 -3.19 51.98 8.97
N ILE A 8 -4.36 51.88 9.61
CA ILE A 8 -5.05 50.60 9.82
C ILE A 8 -5.47 49.97 8.49
N ILE A 9 -6.07 50.75 7.59
CA ILE A 9 -6.47 50.25 6.26
C ILE A 9 -5.25 49.77 5.46
N ALA A 10 -4.14 50.53 5.48
CA ALA A 10 -2.91 50.12 4.80
C ALA A 10 -2.32 48.82 5.36
N LEU A 11 -2.32 48.65 6.69
CA LEU A 11 -1.87 47.41 7.34
C LEU A 11 -2.75 46.22 6.98
N VAL A 12 -4.08 46.39 7.03
CA VAL A 12 -5.02 45.34 6.64
C VAL A 12 -4.78 44.94 5.19
N VAL A 13 -4.71 45.89 4.25
CA VAL A 13 -4.45 45.59 2.84
C VAL A 13 -3.12 44.86 2.65
N LEU A 14 -2.06 45.28 3.33
CA LEU A 14 -0.74 44.67 3.18
C LEU A 14 -0.72 43.24 3.73
N VAL A 15 -1.36 42.99 4.88
CA VAL A 15 -1.52 41.64 5.44
C VAL A 15 -2.39 40.78 4.53
N THR A 16 -3.53 41.29 4.05
CA THR A 16 -4.42 40.52 3.17
C THR A 16 -3.75 40.17 1.85
N VAL A 17 -3.06 41.13 1.21
CA VAL A 17 -2.30 40.89 -0.02
C VAL A 17 -1.15 39.92 0.25
N GLY A 18 -0.44 40.05 1.37
CA GLY A 18 0.63 39.13 1.76
C GLY A 18 0.13 37.70 1.97
N VAL A 19 -1.01 37.51 2.65
CA VAL A 19 -1.64 36.20 2.84
C VAL A 19 -2.10 35.63 1.50
N LEU A 20 -2.73 36.43 0.64
CA LEU A 20 -3.18 35.97 -0.68
C LEU A 20 -1.99 35.53 -1.55
N ILE A 21 -0.92 36.32 -1.59
CA ILE A 21 0.31 35.94 -2.30
C ILE A 21 0.90 34.66 -1.70
N GLY A 22 0.93 34.54 -0.38
CA GLY A 22 1.42 33.34 0.32
C GLY A 22 0.59 32.09 0.00
N VAL A 23 -0.74 32.19 -0.01
CA VAL A 23 -1.65 31.08 -0.36
C VAL A 23 -1.47 30.68 -1.82
N VAL A 24 -1.42 31.65 -2.74
CA VAL A 24 -1.24 31.37 -4.18
C VAL A 24 0.13 30.74 -4.42
N PHE A 25 1.20 31.28 -3.82
CA PHE A 25 2.53 30.70 -3.94
C PHE A 25 2.59 29.28 -3.34
N GLY A 26 1.97 29.07 -2.17
CA GLY A 26 1.88 27.76 -1.54
C GLY A 26 1.15 26.75 -2.42
N ALA A 27 -0.02 27.09 -2.93
CA ALA A 27 -0.84 26.19 -3.75
C ALA A 27 -0.23 25.90 -5.14
N VAL A 28 0.36 26.91 -5.78
CA VAL A 28 0.83 26.78 -7.17
C VAL A 28 2.29 26.30 -7.26
N VAL A 29 3.11 26.55 -6.23
CA VAL A 29 4.55 26.24 -6.28
C VAL A 29 4.96 25.18 -5.26
N LEU A 30 4.52 25.28 -4.01
CA LEU A 30 4.94 24.35 -2.97
C LEU A 30 4.17 23.03 -3.02
N MET A 31 2.84 23.07 -3.16
CA MET A 31 2.03 21.84 -3.20
C MET A 31 2.46 20.89 -4.32
N PRO A 32 2.64 21.30 -5.59
CA PRO A 32 3.00 20.35 -6.64
C PRO A 32 4.36 19.69 -6.40
N LYS A 33 5.33 20.43 -5.87
CA LYS A 33 6.65 19.88 -5.52
C LYS A 33 6.60 18.93 -4.34
N MET A 34 5.74 19.20 -3.37
CA MET A 34 5.53 18.27 -2.25
C MET A 34 4.81 17.01 -2.72
N MET A 35 3.83 17.12 -3.63
CA MET A 35 3.16 15.96 -4.22
C MET A 35 4.13 15.08 -5.00
N GLU A 36 4.94 15.68 -5.90
CA GLU A 36 5.96 14.95 -6.66
C GLU A 36 6.98 14.22 -5.76
N GLU A 37 7.27 14.76 -4.57
CA GLU A 37 8.15 14.10 -3.60
C GLU A 37 7.43 13.05 -2.76
N MET A 38 6.12 13.19 -2.53
CA MET A 38 5.31 12.20 -1.83
C MET A 38 5.06 10.96 -2.67
N GLU A 39 4.97 11.12 -3.99
CA GLU A 39 4.68 10.03 -4.93
C GLU A 39 5.84 9.04 -5.09
N LYS A 40 7.03 9.37 -4.55
CA LYS A 40 8.23 8.54 -4.65
C LYS A 40 8.22 7.40 -3.62
N PRO A 41 8.69 6.20 -3.97
CA PRO A 41 8.73 5.06 -3.04
C PRO A 41 9.56 5.34 -1.77
N GLU A 42 10.65 6.12 -1.89
CA GLU A 42 11.47 6.48 -0.73
C GLU A 42 10.71 7.35 0.26
N SER A 43 9.72 8.11 -0.23
CA SER A 43 8.85 8.94 0.60
C SER A 43 7.93 8.08 1.46
N CYS A 44 7.45 6.95 0.93
CA CYS A 44 6.63 6.00 1.68
C CYS A 44 7.44 5.44 2.87
N ALA A 45 8.64 4.90 2.62
CA ALA A 45 9.48 4.34 3.68
C ALA A 45 10.03 5.40 4.65
N SER A 46 10.37 6.60 4.17
CA SER A 46 10.99 7.63 5.01
C SER A 46 9.99 8.38 5.89
N ASN A 47 8.73 8.47 5.47
CA ASN A 47 7.70 9.21 6.20
C ASN A 47 6.71 8.31 6.95
N CYS A 48 6.61 7.03 6.57
CA CYS A 48 5.78 6.03 7.23
C CYS A 48 6.64 4.82 7.56
N HIS A 49 6.90 4.59 8.85
CA HIS A 49 7.76 3.48 9.28
C HIS A 49 7.10 2.11 9.01
N GLU A 50 5.78 2.07 8.93
CA GLU A 50 5.02 0.88 8.54
C GLU A 50 5.32 0.46 7.08
N MET A 51 5.73 1.41 6.23
CA MET A 51 6.00 1.15 4.82
C MET A 51 7.41 0.63 4.52
N GLU A 52 8.34 0.75 5.47
CA GLU A 52 9.75 0.35 5.28
C GLU A 52 9.87 -1.13 4.89
N TYR A 53 9.11 -2.00 5.56
CA TYR A 53 9.12 -3.45 5.27
C TYR A 53 8.69 -3.75 3.83
N PHE A 54 7.63 -3.11 3.35
CA PHE A 54 7.09 -3.33 2.00
C PHE A 54 8.07 -2.86 0.93
N VAL A 55 8.74 -1.72 1.14
CA VAL A 55 9.75 -1.21 0.21
C VAL A 55 10.96 -2.14 0.12
N ILE A 56 11.45 -2.66 1.26
CA ILE A 56 12.57 -3.63 1.26
C ILE A 56 12.16 -4.91 0.54
N SER A 57 10.95 -5.43 0.83
CA SER A 57 10.41 -6.64 0.19
C SER A 57 10.33 -6.49 -1.33
N HIS A 58 9.89 -5.33 -1.82
CA HIS A 58 9.84 -4.99 -3.24
C HIS A 58 11.21 -4.91 -3.90
N GLN A 59 12.18 -4.28 -3.23
CA GLN A 59 13.55 -4.16 -3.73
C GLN A 59 14.28 -5.51 -3.86
N GLU A 60 13.86 -6.52 -3.10
CA GLU A 60 14.38 -7.88 -3.19
C GLU A 60 13.61 -8.77 -4.18
N SER A 61 12.51 -8.26 -4.75
CA SER A 61 11.60 -9.00 -5.63
C SER A 61 12.10 -9.13 -7.08
N ALA A 62 11.43 -10.00 -7.83
CA ALA A 62 11.57 -10.08 -9.28
C ALA A 62 11.08 -8.82 -10.03
N HIS A 63 10.33 -7.95 -9.35
CA HIS A 63 9.79 -6.69 -9.87
C HIS A 63 10.51 -5.46 -9.32
N SER A 64 11.72 -5.64 -8.77
CA SER A 64 12.56 -4.55 -8.22
C SER A 64 12.95 -3.48 -9.25
N ASP A 65 12.68 -3.68 -10.53
CA ASP A 65 12.82 -2.69 -11.61
C ASP A 65 11.63 -1.72 -11.74
N ILE A 66 10.54 -1.95 -11.01
CA ILE A 66 9.41 -1.03 -10.92
C ILE A 66 9.70 0.00 -9.82
N ASP A 67 10.11 1.21 -10.22
CA ASP A 67 10.48 2.28 -9.29
C ASP A 67 9.27 3.08 -8.74
N ASP A 68 8.10 2.99 -9.37
CA ASP A 68 6.91 3.71 -8.93
C ASP A 68 5.88 2.75 -8.32
N CYS A 69 5.62 2.87 -7.02
CA CYS A 69 4.61 2.05 -6.33
C CYS A 69 3.21 2.22 -6.95
N HIS A 70 2.94 3.37 -7.60
CA HIS A 70 1.67 3.65 -8.25
C HIS A 70 1.42 2.83 -9.51
N ASP A 71 2.46 2.25 -10.11
CA ASP A 71 2.32 1.32 -11.24
C ASP A 71 1.52 0.07 -10.83
N CYS A 72 1.55 -0.30 -9.54
CA CYS A 72 0.72 -1.36 -8.96
C CYS A 72 -0.45 -0.79 -8.13
N HIS A 73 -0.18 0.22 -7.31
CA HIS A 73 -1.14 0.88 -6.42
C HIS A 73 -1.66 2.18 -7.01
N HIS A 74 -2.53 2.09 -8.01
CA HIS A 74 -3.11 3.27 -8.65
C HIS A 74 -3.71 4.25 -7.62
N PRO A 75 -3.34 5.54 -7.68
CA PRO A 75 -3.67 6.48 -6.62
C PRO A 75 -5.18 6.66 -6.46
N HIS A 76 -5.66 6.48 -5.23
CA HIS A 76 -7.08 6.65 -4.87
C HIS A 76 -7.46 8.10 -4.52
N GLY A 77 -6.56 9.08 -4.74
CA GLY A 77 -6.76 10.48 -4.43
C GLY A 77 -5.44 11.26 -4.36
N LEU A 78 -5.46 12.44 -3.72
CA LEU A 78 -4.24 13.18 -3.42
C LEU A 78 -3.53 12.52 -2.22
N GLU A 79 -2.32 12.01 -2.42
CA GLU A 79 -1.51 11.39 -1.37
C GLU A 79 -1.29 12.27 -0.15
N MET A 80 -1.19 13.59 -0.33
CA MET A 80 -1.12 14.54 0.78
C MET A 80 -2.25 14.35 1.79
N PHE A 81 -3.46 13.96 1.35
CA PHE A 81 -4.56 13.68 2.25
C PHE A 81 -4.42 12.35 2.98
N MET A 82 -3.80 11.35 2.36
CA MET A 82 -3.45 10.10 3.01
C MET A 82 -2.43 10.35 4.15
N TYR A 83 -1.33 11.03 3.82
CA TYR A 83 -0.28 11.41 4.78
C TYR A 83 -0.83 12.24 5.93
N MET A 84 -1.58 13.31 5.62
CA MET A 84 -2.19 14.14 6.66
C MET A 84 -3.20 13.36 7.47
N GLY A 85 -4.03 12.53 6.84
CA GLY A 85 -5.04 11.72 7.53
C GLY A 85 -4.41 10.77 8.55
N HIS A 86 -3.35 10.06 8.16
CA HIS A 86 -2.66 9.13 9.04
C HIS A 86 -1.90 9.85 10.17
N ALA A 87 -1.25 10.97 9.86
CA ALA A 87 -0.60 11.82 10.86
C ALA A 87 -1.60 12.43 11.86
N THR A 88 -2.77 12.87 11.39
CA THR A 88 -3.84 13.35 12.27
C THR A 88 -4.41 12.23 13.13
N HIS A 89 -4.59 11.03 12.58
CA HIS A 89 -5.10 9.89 13.33
C HIS A 89 -4.15 9.51 14.48
N HIS A 90 -2.83 9.50 14.22
CA HIS A 90 -1.81 9.35 15.26
C HIS A 90 -1.92 10.41 16.35
N ALA A 91 -2.03 11.69 15.97
CA ALA A 91 -2.13 12.79 16.92
C ALA A 91 -3.42 12.74 17.75
N GLU A 92 -4.55 12.40 17.12
CA GLU A 92 -5.84 12.21 17.78
C GLU A 92 -5.78 11.08 18.80
N THR A 93 -5.24 9.92 18.44
CA THR A 93 -5.07 8.79 19.38
C THR A 93 -4.19 9.15 20.57
N MET A 94 -3.11 9.93 20.38
CA MET A 94 -2.30 10.43 21.50
C MET A 94 -3.09 11.33 22.44
N VAL A 95 -3.89 12.25 21.88
CA VAL A 95 -4.69 13.20 22.66
C VAL A 95 -5.80 12.46 23.42
N GLU A 96 -6.50 11.53 22.77
CA GLU A 96 -7.55 10.72 23.39
C GLU A 96 -6.98 9.86 24.53
N ALA A 97 -5.86 9.17 24.29
CA ALA A 97 -5.18 8.39 25.32
C ALA A 97 -4.81 9.26 26.53
N MET A 98 -4.26 10.46 26.28
CA MET A 98 -3.91 11.42 27.34
C MET A 98 -5.15 11.92 28.10
N MET A 99 -6.25 12.21 27.43
CA MET A 99 -7.50 12.68 28.05
C MET A 99 -8.17 11.60 28.89
N GLU A 100 -8.06 10.35 28.48
CA GLU A 100 -8.63 9.20 29.19
C GLU A 100 -7.67 8.59 30.23
N GLY A 101 -6.44 9.10 30.32
CA GLY A 101 -5.41 8.58 31.22
C GLY A 101 -4.92 7.18 30.84
N ARG A 102 -5.09 6.77 29.58
CA ARG A 102 -4.58 5.53 29.01
C ARG A 102 -3.09 5.69 28.66
N ASP A 103 -2.37 4.59 28.67
CA ASP A 103 -0.98 4.57 28.21
C ASP A 103 -0.94 4.73 26.68
N THR A 104 -0.07 5.61 26.18
CA THR A 104 0.00 5.89 24.73
C THR A 104 0.48 4.69 23.92
N LYS A 105 1.31 3.80 24.51
CA LYS A 105 1.76 2.59 23.83
C LYS A 105 0.61 1.58 23.68
N GLU A 106 -0.24 1.47 24.69
CA GLU A 106 -1.46 0.63 24.60
C GLU A 106 -2.40 1.16 23.52
N ALA A 107 -2.64 2.48 23.48
CA ALA A 107 -3.49 3.10 22.46
C ALA A 107 -2.96 2.91 21.02
N PHE A 108 -1.65 3.02 20.81
CA PHE A 108 -1.06 2.74 19.50
C PHE A 108 -1.07 1.25 19.14
N ALA A 109 -0.94 0.35 20.11
CA ALA A 109 -1.06 -1.09 19.86
C ALA A 109 -2.47 -1.47 19.39
N GLU A 110 -3.51 -0.83 19.93
CA GLU A 110 -4.89 -1.00 19.49
C GLU A 110 -5.09 -0.49 18.05
N MET A 111 -4.49 0.65 17.70
CA MET A 111 -4.49 1.16 16.32
C MET A 111 -3.85 0.16 15.34
N ALA A 112 -2.71 -0.44 15.71
CA ALA A 112 -2.02 -1.43 14.88
C ALA A 112 -2.90 -2.67 14.62
N HIS A 113 -3.64 -3.15 15.62
CA HIS A 113 -4.55 -4.28 15.47
C HIS A 113 -5.67 -4.02 14.44
N HIS A 114 -6.10 -2.76 14.27
CA HIS A 114 -7.10 -2.44 13.24
C HIS A 114 -6.58 -2.64 11.81
N ILE A 115 -5.28 -2.41 11.59
CA ILE A 115 -4.62 -2.64 10.30
C ILE A 115 -4.55 -4.16 10.02
N GLU A 116 -4.30 -4.97 11.04
CA GLU A 116 -4.30 -6.44 10.92
C GLU A 116 -5.70 -7.00 10.59
N GLU A 117 -6.78 -6.36 11.04
CA GLU A 117 -8.16 -6.76 10.74
C GLU A 117 -8.67 -6.26 9.37
N LYS A 118 -8.10 -5.17 8.85
CA LYS A 118 -8.44 -4.56 7.56
C LYS A 118 -7.16 -4.17 6.84
N PRO A 119 -6.47 -5.14 6.23
CA PRO A 119 -5.23 -4.85 5.54
C PRO A 119 -5.45 -3.82 4.42
N PRO A 120 -4.42 -3.02 4.09
CA PRO A 120 -4.47 -2.12 2.96
C PRO A 120 -4.78 -2.86 1.67
N ALA A 121 -5.34 -2.15 0.70
CA ALA A 121 -5.81 -2.76 -0.55
C ALA A 121 -4.61 -3.27 -1.37
N SER A 122 -4.58 -4.58 -1.60
CA SER A 122 -3.68 -5.20 -2.58
C SER A 122 -3.94 -4.67 -3.98
N PRO A 123 -2.96 -4.73 -4.91
CA PRO A 123 -3.19 -4.37 -6.30
C PRO A 123 -4.16 -5.35 -6.97
N LYS A 124 -4.98 -4.84 -7.88
CA LYS A 124 -5.85 -5.68 -8.69
C LYS A 124 -5.09 -6.36 -9.81
N ASN A 125 -5.59 -7.51 -10.23
CA ASN A 125 -5.04 -8.28 -11.35
C ASN A 125 -4.98 -7.53 -12.67
N GLU A 126 -5.92 -6.61 -12.91
CA GLU A 126 -5.95 -5.81 -14.13
C GLU A 126 -4.62 -5.07 -14.36
N HIS A 127 -4.05 -4.50 -13.29
CA HIS A 127 -2.77 -3.77 -13.34
C HIS A 127 -1.58 -4.69 -13.62
N CYS A 128 -1.58 -5.89 -13.03
CA CYS A 128 -0.57 -6.90 -13.32
C CYS A 128 -0.60 -7.29 -14.81
N THR A 129 -1.80 -7.59 -15.33
CA THR A 129 -1.96 -7.99 -16.74
C THR A 129 -1.61 -6.87 -17.71
N GLU A 130 -1.96 -5.61 -17.40
CA GLU A 130 -1.60 -4.45 -18.21
C GLU A 130 -0.09 -4.35 -18.45
N CYS A 131 0.71 -4.42 -17.37
CA CYS A 131 2.17 -4.36 -17.48
C CYS A 131 2.76 -5.58 -18.20
N HIS A 132 2.28 -6.79 -17.90
CA HIS A 132 2.77 -8.01 -18.55
C HIS A 132 2.49 -8.04 -20.05
N GLU A 133 1.33 -7.52 -20.47
CA GLU A 133 0.98 -7.36 -21.88
C GLU A 133 1.79 -6.24 -22.55
N GLU A 134 1.90 -5.06 -21.94
CA GLU A 134 2.61 -3.92 -22.51
C GLU A 134 4.12 -4.20 -22.68
N ARG A 135 4.73 -4.83 -21.68
CA ARG A 135 6.16 -5.16 -21.68
C ARG A 135 6.46 -6.46 -22.43
N ASN A 136 5.43 -7.17 -22.91
CA ASN A 136 5.55 -8.46 -23.59
C ASN A 136 6.36 -9.46 -22.75
N VAL A 137 6.03 -9.54 -21.45
CA VAL A 137 6.61 -10.47 -20.48
C VAL A 137 5.60 -11.58 -20.24
N ASP A 138 5.86 -12.75 -20.83
CA ASP A 138 4.97 -13.90 -20.69
C ASP A 138 4.97 -14.39 -19.23
N MET A 139 3.77 -14.48 -18.65
CA MET A 139 3.58 -15.23 -17.42
C MET A 139 3.77 -16.72 -17.72
N PRO A 140 4.60 -17.43 -16.95
CA PRO A 140 4.79 -18.85 -17.16
C PRO A 140 3.47 -19.60 -16.97
N GLU A 141 3.23 -20.64 -17.75
CA GLU A 141 1.99 -21.43 -17.66
C GLU A 141 1.82 -22.09 -16.27
N TYR A 142 2.95 -22.37 -15.60
CA TYR A 142 3.01 -23.08 -14.32
C TYR A 142 3.87 -22.35 -13.29
N ILE A 143 3.53 -22.51 -12.01
CA ILE A 143 4.38 -22.12 -10.88
C ILE A 143 5.47 -23.19 -10.69
N THR A 144 6.73 -22.78 -10.74
CA THR A 144 7.88 -23.71 -10.73
C THR A 144 8.85 -23.48 -9.58
N GLU A 145 8.47 -22.67 -8.58
CA GLU A 145 9.35 -22.33 -7.45
C GLU A 145 9.74 -23.57 -6.65
N SER A 146 11.01 -23.94 -6.74
CA SER A 146 11.54 -25.25 -6.29
C SER A 146 11.79 -25.34 -4.78
N ASP A 147 11.82 -24.19 -4.11
CA ASP A 147 11.93 -24.04 -2.67
C ASP A 147 10.61 -24.35 -1.95
N ILE A 148 9.46 -24.23 -2.63
CA ILE A 148 8.16 -24.64 -2.12
C ILE A 148 8.05 -26.17 -2.06
N SER A 149 7.81 -26.71 -0.87
CA SER A 149 7.72 -28.16 -0.65
C SER A 149 6.59 -28.82 -1.48
N CYS A 150 5.46 -28.11 -1.64
CA CYS A 150 4.28 -28.56 -2.38
C CYS A 150 4.57 -28.75 -3.88
N ILE A 151 5.35 -27.84 -4.49
CA ILE A 151 5.69 -27.85 -5.91
C ILE A 151 6.54 -29.06 -6.29
N ARG A 152 7.28 -29.65 -5.34
CA ARG A 152 8.04 -30.89 -5.58
C ARG A 152 7.16 -32.08 -5.95
N CYS A 153 5.92 -32.11 -5.46
CA CYS A 153 4.93 -33.11 -5.84
C CYS A 153 4.05 -32.61 -7.00
N HIS A 154 3.79 -31.31 -7.04
CA HIS A 154 3.04 -30.62 -8.10
C HIS A 154 3.96 -30.17 -9.26
N ASP A 155 4.94 -30.98 -9.63
CA ASP A 155 5.89 -30.67 -10.71
C ASP A 155 5.36 -31.06 -12.11
N GLY A 156 4.15 -31.63 -12.17
CA GLY A 156 3.52 -32.11 -13.40
C GLY A 156 4.06 -33.43 -13.95
N THR A 157 5.04 -34.05 -13.29
CA THR A 157 5.64 -35.33 -13.72
C THR A 157 5.04 -36.54 -13.00
N GLY A 158 4.30 -36.31 -11.92
CA GLY A 158 3.71 -37.33 -11.05
C GLY A 158 2.18 -37.44 -11.10
N ALA A 159 1.60 -37.94 -10.00
CA ALA A 159 0.16 -38.11 -9.85
C ALA A 159 -0.58 -36.81 -9.48
N ALA A 160 0.14 -35.81 -8.96
CA ALA A 160 -0.41 -34.51 -8.66
C ALA A 160 -0.21 -33.58 -9.88
N PRO A 161 -1.24 -32.84 -10.31
CA PRO A 161 -1.14 -31.94 -11.45
C PRO A 161 -0.24 -30.74 -11.11
N ALA A 162 0.45 -30.21 -12.11
CA ALA A 162 1.18 -28.95 -11.94
C ALA A 162 0.24 -27.80 -11.57
N VAL A 163 0.74 -26.83 -10.78
CA VAL A 163 -0.03 -25.63 -10.43
C VAL A 163 0.05 -24.65 -11.59
N ALA A 164 -1.04 -24.50 -12.35
CA ALA A 164 -1.11 -23.63 -13.52
C ALA A 164 -1.84 -22.32 -13.22
N HIS A 165 -1.31 -21.18 -13.69
CA HIS A 165 -1.91 -19.85 -13.50
C HIS A 165 -3.35 -19.77 -14.03
N GLY A 166 -3.66 -20.49 -15.12
CA GLY A 166 -4.99 -20.49 -15.75
C GLY A 166 -5.96 -21.57 -15.27
N ALA A 167 -5.54 -22.49 -14.39
CA ALA A 167 -6.37 -23.61 -13.93
C ALA A 167 -6.87 -23.46 -12.49
N HIS A 168 -6.26 -22.55 -11.72
CA HIS A 168 -6.59 -22.33 -10.32
C HIS A 168 -7.56 -21.16 -10.19
N ASN A 169 -8.87 -21.44 -10.09
CA ASN A 169 -9.88 -20.39 -9.93
C ASN A 169 -9.89 -19.90 -8.47
N VAL A 170 -8.93 -19.04 -8.12
CA VAL A 170 -8.74 -18.57 -6.73
C VAL A 170 -9.91 -17.73 -6.24
N SER A 171 -10.69 -17.12 -7.15
CA SER A 171 -11.91 -16.36 -6.81
C SER A 171 -12.98 -17.20 -6.10
N ASP A 172 -12.94 -18.53 -6.24
CA ASP A 172 -13.88 -19.44 -5.55
C ASP A 172 -13.48 -19.69 -4.08
N TYR A 173 -12.31 -19.20 -3.65
CA TYR A 173 -11.75 -19.38 -2.32
C TYR A 173 -11.86 -18.07 -1.53
N MET A 174 -12.24 -18.18 -0.26
CA MET A 174 -12.22 -17.04 0.67
C MET A 174 -10.88 -17.03 1.41
N GLY A 175 -10.12 -15.96 1.28
CA GLY A 175 -8.85 -15.76 1.98
C GLY A 175 -9.02 -15.17 3.37
N TYR A 176 -7.94 -15.24 4.15
CA TYR A 176 -7.84 -14.53 5.43
C TYR A 176 -7.59 -13.03 5.22
N GLU A 177 -6.77 -12.66 4.23
CA GLU A 177 -6.36 -11.26 3.95
C GLU A 177 -7.37 -10.51 3.07
N ASN A 178 -8.11 -11.21 2.21
CA ASN A 178 -9.22 -10.65 1.44
C ASN A 178 -10.39 -11.65 1.42
N PRO A 179 -11.59 -11.27 1.91
CA PRO A 179 -12.74 -12.17 1.95
C PRO A 179 -13.25 -12.59 0.56
N ASP A 180 -12.84 -11.87 -0.50
CA ASP A 180 -13.14 -12.16 -1.90
C ASP A 180 -11.91 -11.89 -2.78
N TYR A 181 -11.33 -12.95 -3.37
CA TYR A 181 -10.19 -12.82 -4.28
C TYR A 181 -10.60 -12.49 -5.73
N ALA A 182 -11.88 -12.29 -6.02
CA ALA A 182 -12.30 -11.89 -7.36
C ALA A 182 -11.65 -10.56 -7.77
N GLY A 183 -10.84 -10.60 -8.83
CA GLY A 183 -10.03 -9.47 -9.30
C GLY A 183 -8.69 -9.27 -8.57
N TYR A 184 -8.34 -10.16 -7.64
CA TYR A 184 -7.10 -10.17 -6.84
C TYR A 184 -6.39 -11.54 -6.87
N GLU A 185 -6.67 -12.35 -7.90
CA GLU A 185 -6.18 -13.73 -7.97
C GLU A 185 -4.65 -13.85 -8.07
N CYS A 186 -3.91 -12.85 -8.61
CA CYS A 186 -2.45 -12.87 -8.69
C CYS A 186 -1.83 -12.81 -7.28
N VAL A 187 -2.29 -11.87 -6.47
CA VAL A 187 -1.83 -11.67 -5.07
C VAL A 187 -2.39 -12.70 -4.09
N ALA A 188 -3.28 -13.59 -4.54
CA ALA A 188 -3.77 -14.68 -3.72
C ALA A 188 -2.72 -15.80 -3.53
N CYS A 189 -1.79 -15.94 -4.49
CA CYS A 189 -0.69 -16.90 -4.42
C CYS A 189 0.67 -16.21 -4.29
N HIS A 190 0.86 -15.10 -4.99
CA HIS A 190 2.04 -14.25 -4.88
C HIS A 190 1.90 -13.29 -3.71
N ASN A 191 2.95 -13.10 -2.91
CA ASN A 191 2.99 -11.98 -1.99
C ASN A 191 2.96 -10.67 -2.79
N ASP A 192 2.25 -9.66 -2.31
CA ASP A 192 1.99 -8.39 -3.01
C ASP A 192 3.23 -7.51 -3.22
N HIS A 193 4.30 -7.71 -2.45
CA HIS A 193 5.52 -6.90 -2.55
C HIS A 193 6.77 -7.70 -2.92
N ASP A 194 6.95 -8.96 -2.50
CA ASP A 194 8.04 -9.80 -3.04
C ASP A 194 7.68 -10.53 -4.34
N ILE A 195 6.39 -10.57 -4.70
CA ILE A 195 5.84 -11.24 -5.89
C ILE A 195 6.24 -12.72 -5.99
N GLY A 196 6.76 -13.30 -4.92
CA GLY A 196 7.09 -14.70 -4.80
C GLY A 196 5.89 -15.50 -4.29
N VAL A 197 5.87 -16.78 -4.64
CA VAL A 197 4.94 -17.73 -4.04
C VAL A 197 5.63 -18.38 -2.85
N LYS A 198 4.95 -18.48 -1.70
CA LYS A 198 5.51 -19.09 -0.49
C LYS A 198 4.71 -20.31 -0.06
N GLU A 199 5.30 -21.15 0.79
CA GLU A 199 4.60 -22.33 1.31
C GLU A 199 3.36 -21.92 2.12
N GLU A 200 3.44 -20.80 2.84
CA GLU A 200 2.35 -20.26 3.65
C GLU A 200 1.13 -19.87 2.80
N THR A 201 1.31 -19.24 1.64
CA THR A 201 0.20 -18.81 0.77
C THR A 201 -0.59 -20.01 0.26
N CYS A 202 0.09 -21.10 -0.03
CA CYS A 202 -0.53 -22.37 -0.40
C CYS A 202 -1.38 -22.93 0.76
N THR A 203 -0.87 -22.90 1.99
CA THR A 203 -1.55 -23.47 3.17
C THR A 203 -2.76 -22.68 3.63
N THR A 204 -2.91 -21.42 3.23
CA THR A 204 -4.12 -20.62 3.47
C THR A 204 -5.36 -21.29 2.87
N CYS A 205 -5.25 -21.78 1.63
CA CYS A 205 -6.34 -22.46 0.93
C CYS A 205 -6.26 -23.99 1.05
N HIS A 206 -5.04 -24.54 1.21
CA HIS A 206 -4.76 -25.97 1.35
C HIS A 206 -4.15 -26.28 2.73
N PRO A 207 -4.90 -26.10 3.83
CA PRO A 207 -4.35 -26.35 5.15
C PRO A 207 -3.94 -27.81 5.26
N PRO A 208 -2.74 -28.11 5.77
CA PRO A 208 -2.30 -29.48 5.96
C PRO A 208 -3.32 -30.17 6.86
N THR A 209 -4.02 -31.17 6.34
CA THR A 209 -4.93 -31.97 7.16
C THR A 209 -4.12 -32.52 8.32
N LYS A 210 -4.46 -32.14 9.56
CA LYS A 210 -3.87 -32.77 10.74
C LYS A 210 -4.14 -34.27 10.63
N THR A 211 -3.12 -35.04 10.28
CA THR A 211 -3.16 -36.49 10.36
C THR A 211 -3.36 -36.85 11.83
N HIS A 212 -4.50 -37.46 12.14
CA HIS A 212 -4.71 -38.22 13.37
C HIS A 212 -3.86 -39.49 13.35
#